data_AF-A0A223MAK0-F1
#
_entry.id   AF-A0A223MAK0-F1
#
_cell.length_a   1.000
_cell.length_b   1.000
_cell.length_c   1.000
_cell.angle_alpha   90.00
_cell.angle_beta   90.00
_cell.angle_gamma   90.00
#
_symmetry.space_group_name_H-M   'P 1'
#
loop_
_entity.id
_entity.type
_entity.pdbx_description
1 polymer ?
#
loop_
_entity_poly.entity_id
_entity_poly.type
_entity_poly.pdbx_seq_one_letter_code
_entity_poly.pdbx_strand_id
1 'polypeptide(L)'
;MKAEFNKLKNANPNTKDLPNVNFDFVGIDDSKTKISQLKSSDNSTSAIDFAIIDATTTIEDDPEKELYNGLQTLTWAFKNSSDSPLFYQNGTKNDPLRQSARELSDLFNKVPYDQWRSTQEGEQKWDGIAYRFLYDNSSPKRIISYYRGMIMIAGDDSTREEIKKAWDQKDWEKFRNFGIIHGKLTSAGKFKMQNFIIKKHFGANFPAKSLNEDRINHPDKYLQAYGSSIGQDPKYKIAFDDEASFAWTESKNDKKQYYSNEKNGKIEILSLTNPASYDIGSFRPSFNKIQADMITEAFVNLAKSGNDSYGPNVGYNGYKKINQKDPEFRRIYAESN
;
A
#
# COMPACT_ATOMS: atom_id res chain seq x y z
N MET A 1 13.26 18.25 10.96
CA MET A 1 12.86 19.07 9.79
C MET A 1 13.43 20.48 9.80
N LYS A 2 12.96 21.41 10.65
CA LYS A 2 13.37 22.82 10.67
C LYS A 2 14.90 23.06 10.65
N ALA A 3 15.65 22.35 11.49
CA ALA A 3 17.10 22.48 11.55
C ALA A 3 17.78 22.09 10.23
N GLU A 4 17.43 20.94 9.65
CA GLU A 4 18.01 20.46 8.40
C GLU A 4 17.62 21.37 7.21
N PHE A 5 16.37 21.84 7.15
CA PHE A 5 15.95 22.82 6.15
C PHE A 5 16.77 24.12 6.24
N ASN A 6 16.93 24.69 7.44
CA ASN A 6 17.68 25.94 7.61
C ASN A 6 19.17 25.77 7.26
N LYS A 7 19.74 24.59 7.52
CA LYS A 7 21.09 24.25 7.05
C LYS A 7 21.19 24.27 5.52
N LEU A 8 20.24 23.64 4.81
CA LEU A 8 20.19 23.68 3.34
C LEU A 8 20.00 25.11 2.80
N LYS A 9 19.07 25.86 3.39
CA LYS A 9 18.81 27.26 3.05
C LYS A 9 20.07 28.11 3.15
N ASN A 10 20.79 28.01 4.27
CA ASN A 10 21.96 28.85 4.55
C ASN A 10 23.19 28.46 3.70
N ALA A 11 23.24 27.23 3.21
CA ALA A 11 24.29 26.77 2.30
C ALA A 11 24.08 27.25 0.85
N ASN A 12 22.86 27.66 0.47
CA ASN A 12 22.53 28.08 -0.88
C ASN A 12 22.59 29.62 -1.04
N PRO A 13 23.43 30.15 -1.94
CA PRO A 13 23.59 31.60 -2.15
C PRO A 13 22.29 32.35 -2.47
N ASN A 14 21.33 31.69 -3.11
CA ASN A 14 20.06 32.29 -3.52
C ASN A 14 19.02 32.33 -2.40
N THR A 15 19.26 31.63 -1.29
CA THR A 15 18.27 31.49 -0.20
C THR A 15 18.82 31.83 1.18
N LYS A 16 20.13 31.96 1.35
CA LYS A 16 20.77 32.22 2.65
C LYS A 16 20.25 33.49 3.34
N ASP A 17 19.96 34.53 2.56
CA ASP A 17 19.52 35.84 3.05
C ASP A 17 17.99 35.95 3.18
N LEU A 18 17.24 34.89 2.84
CA LEU A 18 15.79 34.84 3.03
C LEU A 18 15.43 34.62 4.52
N PRO A 19 14.20 34.92 4.95
CA PRO A 19 13.71 34.58 6.27
C PRO A 19 13.77 33.06 6.53
N ASN A 20 13.94 32.69 7.81
CA ASN A 20 13.85 31.28 8.21
C ASN A 20 12.40 30.78 8.09
N VAL A 21 12.26 29.49 7.77
CA VAL A 21 10.96 28.84 7.63
C VAL A 21 10.57 28.12 8.93
N ASN A 22 9.29 28.20 9.27
CA ASN A 22 8.66 27.40 10.32
C ASN A 22 7.83 26.28 9.70
N PHE A 23 7.64 25.20 10.46
CA PHE A 23 6.88 24.03 10.02
C PHE A 23 5.77 23.78 11.04
N ASP A 24 4.53 23.94 10.59
CA ASP A 24 3.33 23.63 11.34
C ASP A 24 2.66 22.40 10.74
N PHE A 25 2.07 21.54 11.58
CA PHE A 25 1.50 20.27 11.17
C PHE A 25 0.01 20.21 11.52
N VAL A 26 -0.80 19.77 10.56
CA VAL A 26 -2.25 19.56 10.73
C VAL A 26 -2.57 18.13 10.33
N GLY A 27 -3.39 17.45 11.13
CA GLY A 27 -3.88 16.11 10.82
C GLY A 27 -5.01 16.15 9.80
N ILE A 28 -4.79 15.53 8.63
CA ILE A 28 -5.81 15.35 7.59
C ILE A 28 -5.74 13.89 7.16
N ASP A 29 -6.81 13.13 7.37
CA ASP A 29 -6.78 11.68 7.16
C ASP A 29 -6.99 11.28 5.69
N ASP A 30 -7.83 12.02 4.96
CA ASP A 30 -8.28 11.62 3.63
C ASP A 30 -7.43 12.22 2.50
N SER A 31 -6.94 11.37 1.58
CA SER A 31 -6.10 11.77 0.44
C SER A 31 -6.80 12.75 -0.51
N LYS A 32 -8.10 12.57 -0.78
CA LYS A 32 -8.84 13.48 -1.68
C LYS A 32 -8.93 14.88 -1.07
N THR A 33 -9.16 14.95 0.24
CA THR A 33 -9.20 16.19 1.01
C THR A 33 -7.84 16.90 0.98
N LYS A 34 -6.73 16.16 1.17
CA LYS A 34 -5.37 16.73 1.04
C LYS A 34 -5.15 17.36 -0.34
N ILE A 35 -5.51 16.66 -1.43
CA ILE A 35 -5.39 17.18 -2.80
C ILE A 35 -6.23 18.44 -2.98
N SER A 36 -7.50 18.40 -2.59
CA SER A 36 -8.41 19.54 -2.72
C SER A 36 -7.87 20.76 -1.96
N GLN A 37 -7.38 20.57 -0.75
CA GLN A 37 -6.83 21.66 0.06
C GLN A 37 -5.53 22.22 -0.51
N LEU A 38 -4.64 21.39 -1.05
CA LEU A 38 -3.44 21.86 -1.75
C LEU A 38 -3.80 22.68 -3.00
N LYS A 39 -4.79 22.23 -3.78
CA LYS A 39 -5.22 22.93 -5.01
C LYS A 39 -5.89 24.27 -4.71
N SER A 40 -6.72 24.32 -3.66
CA SER A 40 -7.39 25.55 -3.24
C SER A 40 -6.53 26.44 -2.33
N SER A 41 -5.29 26.03 -2.03
CA SER A 41 -4.43 26.71 -1.06
C SER A 41 -4.00 28.08 -1.58
N ASP A 42 -4.06 29.09 -0.70
CA ASP A 42 -3.69 30.47 -1.00
C ASP A 42 -2.36 30.84 -0.32
N ASN A 43 -2.12 32.13 -0.09
CA ASN A 43 -0.95 32.61 0.67
C ASN A 43 -1.32 33.02 2.11
N SER A 44 -2.43 32.51 2.65
CA SER A 44 -2.81 32.75 4.05
C SER A 44 -1.93 31.97 5.02
N THR A 45 -1.96 32.34 6.30
CA THR A 45 -1.23 31.63 7.37
C THR A 45 -1.80 30.25 7.69
N SER A 46 -3.00 29.93 7.18
CA SER A 46 -3.65 28.62 7.30
C SER A 46 -3.51 27.75 6.04
N ALA A 47 -2.74 28.23 5.04
CA ALA A 47 -2.53 27.52 3.80
C ALA A 47 -1.85 26.16 4.06
N ILE A 48 -2.33 25.12 3.37
CA ILE A 48 -1.62 23.84 3.31
C ILE A 48 -0.64 23.92 2.15
N ASP A 49 0.65 23.85 2.45
CA ASP A 49 1.72 23.99 1.46
C ASP A 49 2.21 22.66 0.91
N PHE A 50 2.15 21.60 1.72
CA PHE A 50 2.70 20.28 1.45
C PHE A 50 1.86 19.18 2.12
N ALA A 51 1.67 18.06 1.43
CA ALA A 51 1.10 16.85 2.02
C ALA A 51 1.68 15.57 1.40
N ILE A 52 1.77 14.50 2.20
CA ILE A 52 2.05 13.14 1.72
C ILE A 52 0.71 12.44 1.46
N ILE A 53 0.54 11.95 0.22
CA ILE A 53 -0.73 11.52 -0.37
C ILE A 53 -0.53 10.19 -1.10
N ASP A 54 -1.53 9.31 -1.04
CA ASP A 54 -1.56 8.08 -1.85
C ASP A 54 -1.31 8.40 -3.34
N ALA A 55 -0.37 7.67 -3.96
CA ALA A 55 0.06 7.92 -5.33
C ALA A 55 -1.08 7.72 -6.34
N THR A 56 -1.92 6.71 -6.12
CA THR A 56 -3.05 6.40 -7.01
C THR A 56 -4.08 7.54 -6.99
N THR A 57 -4.42 8.04 -5.81
CA THR A 57 -5.34 9.17 -5.64
C THR A 57 -4.76 10.45 -6.24
N THR A 58 -3.44 10.67 -6.10
CA THR A 58 -2.75 11.80 -6.75
C THR A 58 -2.86 11.75 -8.27
N ILE A 59 -2.79 10.56 -8.88
CA ILE A 59 -2.92 10.42 -10.34
C ILE A 59 -4.36 10.69 -10.79
N GLU A 60 -5.34 10.14 -10.07
CA GLU A 60 -6.75 10.19 -10.47
C GLU A 60 -7.40 11.55 -10.20
N ASP A 61 -7.05 12.21 -9.09
CA ASP A 61 -7.65 13.48 -8.67
C ASP A 61 -6.81 14.71 -9.05
N ASP A 62 -5.57 14.52 -9.53
CA ASP A 62 -4.75 15.54 -10.19
C ASP A 62 -4.26 15.10 -11.59
N PRO A 63 -5.20 14.89 -12.54
CA PRO A 63 -4.87 14.46 -13.90
C PRO A 63 -4.11 15.54 -14.68
N GLU A 64 -4.44 16.82 -14.45
CA GLU A 64 -3.81 17.98 -15.09
C GLU A 64 -2.42 18.32 -14.51
N LYS A 65 -1.98 17.60 -13.47
CA LYS A 65 -0.66 17.73 -12.84
C LYS A 65 -0.42 19.14 -12.29
N GLU A 66 -1.44 19.72 -11.66
CA GLU A 66 -1.36 21.06 -11.06
C GLU A 66 -0.43 21.07 -9.85
N LEU A 67 -0.38 19.96 -9.09
CA LEU A 67 0.47 19.84 -7.92
C LEU A 67 1.92 19.55 -8.31
N TYR A 68 2.86 20.16 -7.56
CA TYR A 68 4.27 19.83 -7.70
C TYR A 68 4.60 18.60 -6.85
N ASN A 69 4.85 17.45 -7.49
CA ASN A 69 5.14 16.19 -6.83
C ASN A 69 6.64 16.07 -6.55
N GLY A 70 7.12 16.51 -5.39
CA GLY A 70 8.57 16.62 -5.11
C GLY A 70 9.22 15.36 -4.52
N LEU A 71 8.47 14.60 -3.72
CA LEU A 71 9.01 13.55 -2.84
C LEU A 71 8.30 12.21 -3.08
N GLN A 72 9.06 11.14 -3.23
CA GLN A 72 8.56 9.76 -3.19
C GLN A 72 8.97 9.15 -1.86
N THR A 73 8.00 8.64 -1.09
CA THR A 73 8.27 7.83 0.09
C THR A 73 8.72 6.42 -0.32
N LEU A 74 9.57 5.79 0.50
CA LEU A 74 10.10 4.45 0.31
C LEU A 74 9.83 3.62 1.55
N THR A 75 9.65 2.32 1.40
CA THR A 75 9.42 1.38 2.50
C THR A 75 10.44 0.24 2.50
N TRP A 76 10.60 -0.45 3.62
CA TRP A 76 11.39 -1.68 3.65
C TRP A 76 10.72 -2.76 2.81
N ALA A 77 11.50 -3.44 1.98
CA ALA A 77 10.98 -4.53 1.16
C ALA A 77 10.55 -5.72 2.03
N PHE A 78 9.47 -6.39 1.63
CA PHE A 78 9.18 -7.73 2.13
C PHE A 78 10.15 -8.76 1.53
N LYS A 79 10.32 -9.90 2.20
CA LYS A 79 11.20 -10.98 1.71
C LYS A 79 10.79 -11.52 0.34
N ASN A 80 9.48 -11.54 0.06
CA ASN A 80 8.90 -12.00 -1.21
C ASN A 80 8.85 -10.90 -2.29
N SER A 81 9.39 -9.70 -2.00
CA SER A 81 9.42 -8.56 -2.94
C SER A 81 10.75 -8.46 -3.67
N SER A 82 10.69 -8.32 -4.99
CA SER A 82 11.79 -7.94 -5.86
C SER A 82 12.19 -6.45 -5.69
N ASP A 83 13.34 -6.06 -6.22
CA ASP A 83 13.76 -4.64 -6.22
C ASP A 83 12.99 -3.82 -7.26
N SER A 84 12.69 -4.44 -8.41
CA SER A 84 11.86 -3.85 -9.46
C SER A 84 10.43 -4.36 -9.38
N PRO A 85 9.42 -3.52 -9.65
CA PRO A 85 8.03 -3.96 -9.65
C PRO A 85 7.78 -5.05 -10.69
N LEU A 86 7.31 -6.21 -10.24
CA LEU A 86 6.73 -7.26 -11.09
C LEU A 86 5.25 -6.99 -11.35
N PHE A 87 4.77 -7.39 -12.53
CA PHE A 87 3.39 -7.20 -12.98
C PHE A 87 2.75 -8.53 -13.35
N TYR A 88 1.42 -8.55 -13.32
CA TYR A 88 0.59 -9.68 -13.71
C TYR A 88 0.85 -10.08 -15.15
N GLN A 89 1.04 -11.38 -15.36
CA GLN A 89 1.29 -11.97 -16.67
C GLN A 89 0.11 -12.85 -17.13
N ASN A 90 -0.28 -13.83 -16.31
CA ASN A 90 -1.24 -14.86 -16.72
C ASN A 90 -2.07 -15.46 -15.57
N GLY A 91 -1.75 -15.18 -14.31
CA GLY A 91 -2.48 -15.66 -13.13
C GLY A 91 -2.34 -17.16 -12.85
N THR A 92 -1.51 -17.88 -13.61
CA THR A 92 -1.22 -19.30 -13.38
C THR A 92 -0.32 -19.48 -12.16
N LYS A 93 -0.05 -20.73 -11.77
CA LYS A 93 0.91 -21.01 -10.69
C LYS A 93 2.33 -20.46 -10.98
N ASN A 94 2.68 -20.17 -12.24
CA ASN A 94 3.98 -19.60 -12.61
C ASN A 94 3.94 -18.09 -12.81
N ASP A 95 2.78 -17.43 -12.61
CA ASP A 95 2.72 -15.97 -12.59
C ASP A 95 3.59 -15.43 -11.44
N PRO A 96 4.41 -14.39 -11.67
CA PRO A 96 5.27 -13.82 -10.62
C PRO A 96 4.49 -13.39 -9.38
N LEU A 97 3.27 -12.84 -9.55
CA LEU A 97 2.43 -12.41 -8.42
C LEU A 97 1.87 -13.59 -7.63
N ARG A 98 1.67 -14.74 -8.28
CA ARG A 98 1.26 -16.00 -7.66
C ARG A 98 2.42 -16.69 -6.95
N GLN A 99 3.64 -16.59 -7.50
CA GLN A 99 4.86 -17.08 -6.85
C GLN A 99 5.15 -16.29 -5.57
N SER A 100 5.21 -14.96 -5.65
CA SER A 100 5.39 -14.11 -4.47
C SER A 100 4.28 -14.27 -3.42
N ALA A 101 3.03 -14.50 -3.85
CA ALA A 101 1.92 -14.81 -2.93
C ALA A 101 2.15 -16.10 -2.15
N ARG A 102 2.63 -17.17 -2.81
CA ARG A 102 2.94 -18.44 -2.13
C ARG A 102 4.07 -18.27 -1.12
N GLU A 103 5.15 -17.60 -1.48
CA GLU A 103 6.26 -17.34 -0.56
C GLU A 103 5.80 -16.58 0.69
N LEU A 104 4.96 -15.55 0.50
CA LEU A 104 4.37 -14.82 1.61
C LEU A 104 3.40 -15.69 2.43
N SER A 105 2.61 -16.54 1.77
CA SER A 105 1.67 -17.44 2.42
C SER A 105 2.38 -18.50 3.25
N ASP A 106 3.54 -19.00 2.80
CA ASP A 106 4.37 -19.96 3.53
C ASP A 106 5.00 -19.31 4.76
N LEU A 107 5.49 -18.06 4.63
CA LEU A 107 5.98 -17.28 5.77
C LEU A 107 4.87 -17.01 6.79
N PHE A 108 3.68 -16.61 6.32
CA PHE A 108 2.52 -16.31 7.16
C PHE A 108 2.04 -17.55 7.93
N ASN A 109 1.93 -18.70 7.25
CA ASN A 109 1.39 -19.93 7.84
C ASN A 109 2.41 -20.78 8.61
N LYS A 110 3.69 -20.37 8.67
CA LYS A 110 4.72 -21.10 9.43
C LYS A 110 4.33 -21.26 10.91
N VAL A 111 3.75 -20.21 11.48
CA VAL A 111 3.13 -20.20 12.81
C VAL A 111 1.76 -19.55 12.63
N PRO A 112 0.65 -20.11 13.15
CA PRO A 112 -0.65 -19.46 13.08
C PRO A 112 -0.60 -18.03 13.64
N TYR A 113 -1.26 -17.07 12.98
CA TYR A 113 -1.19 -15.66 13.34
C TYR A 113 -1.63 -15.39 14.80
N ASP A 114 -2.63 -16.12 15.30
CA ASP A 114 -3.09 -16.06 16.69
C ASP A 114 -2.09 -16.62 17.72
N GLN A 115 -0.93 -17.09 17.27
CA GLN A 115 0.18 -17.58 18.09
C GLN A 115 1.46 -16.77 17.88
N TRP A 116 1.41 -15.70 17.08
CA TRP A 116 2.56 -14.82 16.90
C TRP A 116 2.88 -14.09 18.20
N ARG A 117 4.18 -14.02 18.54
CA ARG A 117 4.63 -13.34 19.75
C ARG A 117 4.93 -11.88 19.44
N SER A 118 4.25 -10.98 20.16
CA SER A 118 4.45 -9.53 20.07
C SER A 118 5.64 -9.06 20.94
N THR A 119 6.81 -9.69 20.76
CA THR A 119 8.06 -9.30 21.44
C THR A 119 9.25 -9.30 20.48
N GLN A 120 10.33 -8.60 20.84
CA GLN A 120 11.55 -8.53 20.02
C GLN A 120 12.36 -9.83 20.05
N GLU A 121 12.28 -10.58 21.15
CA GLU A 121 12.96 -11.87 21.37
C GLU A 121 12.20 -13.04 20.74
N GLY A 122 10.94 -12.84 20.34
CA GLY A 122 10.12 -13.85 19.69
C GLY A 122 10.56 -14.13 18.24
N GLU A 123 10.12 -15.26 17.68
CA GLU A 123 10.44 -15.65 16.29
C GLU A 123 9.99 -14.60 15.27
N GLN A 124 8.86 -13.92 15.53
CA GLN A 124 8.29 -12.91 14.65
C GLN A 124 8.91 -11.52 14.82
N LYS A 125 9.68 -11.29 15.89
CA LYS A 125 10.44 -10.03 16.13
C LYS A 125 9.56 -8.78 16.01
N TRP A 126 8.52 -8.69 16.82
CA TRP A 126 7.69 -7.49 16.90
C TRP A 126 8.46 -6.38 17.61
N ASP A 127 8.58 -5.22 16.98
CA ASP A 127 9.31 -4.08 17.53
C ASP A 127 8.42 -2.93 18.02
N GLY A 128 7.11 -3.17 18.16
CA GLY A 128 6.13 -2.14 18.47
C GLY A 128 5.49 -1.50 17.23
N ILE A 129 6.07 -1.72 16.04
CA ILE A 129 5.58 -1.19 14.77
C ILE A 129 5.23 -2.33 13.81
N ALA A 130 6.12 -3.32 13.69
CA ALA A 130 5.94 -4.42 12.76
C ALA A 130 6.65 -5.71 13.18
N TYR A 131 6.16 -6.83 12.68
CA TYR A 131 6.79 -8.15 12.74
C TYR A 131 7.93 -8.24 11.74
N ARG A 132 9.18 -8.09 12.21
CA ARG A 132 10.35 -7.95 11.35
C ARG A 132 10.76 -9.22 10.61
N PHE A 133 10.21 -10.38 10.96
CA PHE A 133 10.50 -11.62 10.25
C PHE A 133 9.96 -11.66 8.79
N LEU A 134 9.00 -10.80 8.44
CA LEU A 134 8.43 -10.71 7.08
C LEU A 134 9.23 -9.79 6.16
N TYR A 135 10.00 -8.88 6.74
CA TYR A 135 10.80 -7.91 6.00
C TYR A 135 12.17 -8.47 5.63
N ASP A 136 12.74 -7.89 4.58
CA ASP A 136 14.12 -8.12 4.20
C ASP A 136 15.08 -7.83 5.37
N ASN A 137 16.00 -8.76 5.61
CA ASN A 137 16.96 -8.70 6.71
C ASN A 137 18.40 -8.50 6.23
N SER A 138 18.59 -8.05 4.98
CA SER A 138 19.91 -7.69 4.47
C SER A 138 20.46 -6.44 5.16
N SER A 139 21.77 -6.23 5.04
CA SER A 139 22.48 -5.06 5.58
C SER A 139 23.36 -4.45 4.48
N PRO A 140 23.02 -3.26 3.95
CA PRO A 140 21.86 -2.43 4.30
C PRO A 140 20.53 -3.05 3.87
N LYS A 141 19.43 -2.76 4.60
CA LYS A 141 18.08 -3.24 4.25
C LYS A 141 17.66 -2.72 2.88
N ARG A 142 16.99 -3.56 2.10
CA ARG A 142 16.39 -3.14 0.83
C ARG A 142 15.20 -2.21 1.06
N ILE A 143 15.16 -1.13 0.28
CA ILE A 143 14.05 -0.16 0.28
C ILE A 143 13.47 -0.05 -1.12
N ILE A 144 12.14 -0.02 -1.22
CA ILE A 144 11.38 0.00 -2.48
C ILE A 144 10.36 1.15 -2.48
N SER A 145 9.93 1.58 -3.67
CA SER A 145 8.99 2.69 -3.89
C SER A 145 7.55 2.23 -4.18
N TYR A 146 7.25 0.95 -3.98
CA TYR A 146 5.95 0.39 -4.29
C TYR A 146 5.47 -0.54 -3.17
N TYR A 147 4.16 -0.80 -3.18
CA TYR A 147 3.49 -1.84 -2.42
C TYR A 147 2.47 -2.53 -3.33
N ARG A 148 1.77 -3.54 -2.81
CA ARG A 148 0.72 -4.24 -3.54
C ARG A 148 -0.51 -4.40 -2.64
N GLY A 149 -1.62 -4.76 -3.25
CA GLY A 149 -2.68 -5.48 -2.56
C GLY A 149 -2.41 -6.98 -2.59
N MET A 150 -3.18 -7.71 -1.79
CA MET A 150 -3.30 -9.16 -1.83
C MET A 150 -4.75 -9.60 -1.93
N ILE A 151 -4.93 -10.81 -2.44
CA ILE A 151 -6.19 -11.55 -2.45
C ILE A 151 -5.96 -12.78 -1.56
N MET A 152 -6.63 -12.82 -0.42
CA MET A 152 -6.61 -13.95 0.51
C MET A 152 -7.80 -14.86 0.28
N ILE A 153 -7.63 -16.14 0.57
CA ILE A 153 -8.70 -17.15 0.58
C ILE A 153 -8.72 -17.88 1.91
N ALA A 154 -9.91 -18.24 2.39
CA ALA A 154 -10.10 -18.99 3.63
C ALA A 154 -11.01 -20.19 3.44
N GLY A 155 -10.79 -21.20 4.28
CA GLY A 155 -11.64 -22.36 4.40
C GLY A 155 -10.84 -23.63 4.62
N ASP A 156 -11.50 -24.78 4.61
CA ASP A 156 -10.82 -26.08 4.56
C ASP A 156 -10.13 -26.33 3.21
N ASP A 157 -9.38 -27.43 3.10
CA ASP A 157 -8.58 -27.72 1.90
C ASP A 157 -9.47 -27.82 0.64
N SER A 158 -10.64 -28.46 0.75
CA SER A 158 -11.60 -28.59 -0.34
C SER A 158 -12.11 -27.24 -0.85
N THR A 159 -12.51 -26.37 0.08
CA THR A 159 -13.00 -25.01 -0.23
C THR A 159 -11.92 -24.19 -0.93
N ARG A 160 -10.69 -24.21 -0.39
CA ARG A 160 -9.57 -23.45 -0.98
C ARG A 160 -9.19 -23.98 -2.37
N GLU A 161 -9.23 -25.29 -2.59
CA GLU A 161 -9.01 -25.85 -3.94
C GLU A 161 -10.11 -25.45 -4.93
N GLU A 162 -11.37 -25.40 -4.52
CA GLU A 162 -12.46 -24.95 -5.41
C GLU A 162 -12.39 -23.45 -5.74
N ILE A 163 -11.93 -22.60 -4.80
CA ILE A 163 -11.63 -21.19 -5.09
C ILE A 163 -10.46 -21.07 -6.08
N LYS A 164 -9.37 -21.81 -5.84
CA LYS A 164 -8.20 -21.84 -6.73
C LYS A 164 -8.58 -22.33 -8.13
N LYS A 165 -9.46 -23.33 -8.23
CA LYS A 165 -10.00 -23.83 -9.49
C LYS A 165 -10.85 -22.79 -10.21
N ALA A 166 -11.74 -22.09 -9.51
CA ALA A 166 -12.53 -21.01 -10.11
C ALA A 166 -11.64 -19.88 -10.66
N TRP A 167 -10.56 -19.54 -9.95
CA TRP A 167 -9.52 -18.65 -10.45
C TRP A 167 -8.81 -19.24 -11.69
N ASP A 168 -8.20 -20.41 -11.58
CA ASP A 168 -7.41 -21.01 -12.67
C ASP A 168 -8.25 -21.27 -13.94
N GLN A 169 -9.56 -21.52 -13.80
CA GLN A 169 -10.51 -21.71 -14.90
C GLN A 169 -11.18 -20.40 -15.37
N LYS A 170 -10.84 -19.26 -14.75
CA LYS A 170 -11.43 -17.94 -15.02
C LYS A 170 -12.96 -17.93 -14.91
N ASP A 171 -13.51 -18.69 -13.98
CA ASP A 171 -14.94 -18.71 -13.67
C ASP A 171 -15.24 -17.62 -12.63
N TRP A 172 -15.50 -16.40 -13.14
CA TRP A 172 -15.76 -15.24 -12.29
C TRP A 172 -16.98 -15.43 -11.40
N GLU A 173 -18.07 -15.98 -11.94
CA GLU A 173 -19.32 -16.14 -11.19
C GLU A 173 -19.10 -17.05 -10.00
N LYS A 174 -18.46 -18.20 -10.21
CA LYS A 174 -18.13 -19.13 -9.13
C LYS A 174 -17.15 -18.49 -8.14
N PHE A 175 -16.11 -17.81 -8.62
CA PHE A 175 -15.13 -17.12 -7.78
C PHE A 175 -15.81 -16.09 -6.86
N ARG A 176 -16.63 -15.20 -7.42
CA ARG A 176 -17.39 -14.18 -6.68
C ARG A 176 -18.35 -14.81 -5.67
N ASN A 177 -19.01 -15.91 -6.02
CA ASN A 177 -20.01 -16.54 -5.18
C ASN A 177 -19.45 -17.17 -3.89
N PHE A 178 -18.12 -17.29 -3.75
CA PHE A 178 -17.46 -17.59 -2.47
C PHE A 178 -17.47 -16.42 -1.48
N GLY A 179 -17.92 -15.24 -1.90
CA GLY A 179 -18.05 -14.04 -1.07
C GLY A 179 -16.73 -13.30 -0.89
N ILE A 180 -16.75 -11.99 -1.13
CA ILE A 180 -15.56 -11.13 -1.15
C ILE A 180 -15.68 -10.03 -0.08
N ILE A 181 -14.74 -10.03 0.88
CA ILE A 181 -14.48 -8.89 1.76
C ILE A 181 -13.60 -7.88 1.03
N HIS A 182 -13.94 -6.60 1.10
CA HIS A 182 -13.15 -5.53 0.50
C HIS A 182 -13.07 -4.28 1.39
N GLY A 183 -12.04 -3.47 1.18
CA GLY A 183 -11.90 -2.18 1.86
C GLY A 183 -12.71 -1.05 1.21
N LYS A 184 -12.38 0.19 1.56
CA LYS A 184 -12.94 1.38 0.91
C LYS A 184 -12.64 1.36 -0.59
N LEU A 185 -13.60 1.79 -1.42
CA LEU A 185 -13.46 1.86 -2.89
C LEU A 185 -12.29 2.76 -3.34
N THR A 186 -11.92 3.74 -2.51
CA THR A 186 -10.81 4.66 -2.76
C THR A 186 -9.43 4.06 -2.47
N SER A 187 -9.35 2.94 -1.76
CA SER A 187 -8.09 2.31 -1.38
C SER A 187 -7.43 1.61 -2.57
N ALA A 188 -6.16 1.93 -2.81
CA ALA A 188 -5.38 1.24 -3.83
C ALA A 188 -5.14 -0.23 -3.47
N GLY A 189 -4.57 -0.51 -2.29
CA GLY A 189 -4.25 -1.87 -1.86
C GLY A 189 -5.43 -2.73 -1.39
N LYS A 190 -6.63 -2.18 -1.16
CA LYS A 190 -7.80 -2.96 -0.68
C LYS A 190 -8.99 -2.98 -1.64
N PHE A 191 -8.88 -2.32 -2.79
CA PHE A 191 -9.94 -2.33 -3.81
C PHE A 191 -9.43 -2.10 -5.24
N LYS A 192 -8.74 -0.98 -5.52
CA LYS A 192 -8.43 -0.58 -6.91
C LYS A 192 -7.48 -1.55 -7.61
N MET A 193 -6.41 -1.96 -6.94
CA MET A 193 -5.45 -2.89 -7.53
C MET A 193 -6.05 -4.29 -7.73
N GLN A 194 -6.96 -4.71 -6.85
CA GLN A 194 -7.73 -5.95 -7.04
C GLN A 194 -8.69 -5.84 -8.21
N ASN A 195 -9.38 -4.71 -8.36
CA ASN A 195 -10.23 -4.44 -9.52
C ASN A 195 -9.44 -4.56 -10.83
N PHE A 196 -8.23 -3.98 -10.92
CA PHE A 196 -7.39 -4.09 -12.12
C PHE A 196 -7.02 -5.54 -12.43
N ILE A 197 -6.58 -6.29 -11.41
CA ILE A 197 -6.19 -7.69 -11.57
C ILE A 197 -7.37 -8.58 -11.94
N ILE A 198 -8.53 -8.39 -11.32
CA ILE A 198 -9.74 -9.16 -11.64
C ILE A 198 -10.13 -8.94 -13.10
N LYS A 199 -10.16 -7.68 -13.56
CA LYS A 199 -10.44 -7.36 -14.97
C LYS A 199 -9.42 -8.01 -15.90
N LYS A 200 -8.12 -7.94 -15.58
CA LYS A 200 -7.05 -8.51 -16.40
C LYS A 200 -7.06 -10.04 -16.41
N HIS A 201 -7.37 -10.68 -15.29
CA HIS A 201 -7.35 -12.13 -15.13
C HIS A 201 -8.55 -12.81 -15.81
N PHE A 202 -9.75 -12.39 -15.41
CA PHE A 202 -11.01 -12.98 -15.88
C PHE A 202 -11.38 -12.48 -17.28
N GLY A 203 -10.95 -11.28 -17.67
CA GLY A 203 -11.11 -10.77 -19.03
C GLY A 203 -12.58 -10.80 -19.49
N ALA A 204 -12.85 -11.48 -20.61
CA ALA A 204 -14.20 -11.63 -21.14
C ALA A 204 -15.17 -12.36 -20.19
N ASN A 205 -14.66 -13.16 -19.24
CA ASN A 205 -15.49 -13.84 -18.25
C ASN A 205 -15.88 -12.92 -17.08
N PHE A 206 -15.37 -11.69 -17.03
CA PHE A 206 -15.80 -10.65 -16.11
C PHE A 206 -16.76 -9.69 -16.85
N PRO A 207 -18.09 -9.89 -16.77
CA PRO A 207 -19.05 -9.17 -17.61
C PRO A 207 -19.28 -7.70 -17.18
N ALA A 208 -18.89 -7.33 -15.96
CA ALA A 208 -19.03 -5.96 -15.46
C ALA A 208 -17.90 -5.04 -15.95
N LYS A 209 -18.14 -3.73 -16.04
CA LYS A 209 -17.08 -2.76 -16.42
C LYS A 209 -16.05 -2.58 -15.30
N SER A 210 -16.46 -2.82 -14.06
CA SER A 210 -15.63 -2.72 -12.86
C SER A 210 -16.15 -3.60 -11.74
N LEU A 211 -15.27 -3.91 -10.79
CA LEU A 211 -15.62 -4.60 -9.55
C LEU A 211 -16.69 -3.84 -8.76
N ASN A 212 -16.69 -2.51 -8.81
CA ASN A 212 -17.71 -1.71 -8.13
C ASN A 212 -19.10 -1.89 -8.76
N GLU A 213 -19.17 -2.01 -10.09
CA GLU A 213 -20.42 -2.33 -10.78
C GLU A 213 -20.89 -3.75 -10.45
N ASP A 214 -19.99 -4.75 -10.49
CA ASP A 214 -20.34 -6.12 -10.11
C ASP A 214 -20.87 -6.19 -8.68
N ARG A 215 -20.22 -5.48 -7.74
CA ARG A 215 -20.65 -5.34 -6.35
C ARG A 215 -22.05 -4.74 -6.19
N ILE A 216 -22.37 -3.70 -6.97
CA ILE A 216 -23.71 -3.07 -6.93
C ILE A 216 -24.77 -4.06 -7.40
N ASN A 217 -24.45 -4.89 -8.39
CA ASN A 217 -25.38 -5.86 -8.97
C ASN A 217 -25.49 -7.17 -8.16
N HIS A 218 -24.52 -7.48 -7.30
CA HIS A 218 -24.49 -8.69 -6.46
C HIS A 218 -24.16 -8.36 -4.99
N PRO A 219 -24.90 -7.46 -4.33
CA PRO A 219 -24.51 -6.91 -3.03
C PRO A 219 -24.39 -7.95 -1.92
N ASP A 220 -25.09 -9.09 -2.03
CA ASP A 220 -25.01 -10.20 -1.07
C ASP A 220 -23.70 -11.01 -1.18
N LYS A 221 -22.91 -10.81 -2.24
CA LYS A 221 -21.60 -11.46 -2.45
C LYS A 221 -20.43 -10.61 -1.95
N TYR A 222 -20.69 -9.41 -1.46
CA TYR A 222 -19.65 -8.47 -1.06
C TYR A 222 -19.88 -7.91 0.35
N LEU A 223 -18.80 -7.77 1.10
CA LEU A 223 -18.81 -7.14 2.40
C LEU A 223 -17.71 -6.07 2.47
N GLN A 224 -18.09 -4.82 2.71
CA GLN A 224 -17.10 -3.79 3.01
C GLN A 224 -16.66 -3.91 4.49
N ALA A 225 -15.49 -4.50 4.73
CA ALA A 225 -14.92 -4.73 6.05
C ALA A 225 -13.39 -4.79 6.00
N TYR A 226 -12.74 -4.95 7.15
CA TYR A 226 -11.29 -5.18 7.20
C TYR A 226 -10.95 -6.56 6.64
N GLY A 227 -9.98 -6.64 5.73
CA GLY A 227 -9.50 -7.91 5.18
C GLY A 227 -9.01 -8.88 6.27
N SER A 228 -8.52 -8.35 7.39
CA SER A 228 -8.17 -9.12 8.59
C SER A 228 -9.32 -9.96 9.17
N SER A 229 -10.58 -9.66 8.86
CA SER A 229 -11.74 -10.44 9.32
C SER A 229 -12.02 -11.69 8.49
N ILE A 230 -11.18 -11.99 7.48
CA ILE A 230 -11.33 -13.19 6.66
C ILE A 230 -11.37 -14.47 7.53
N GLY A 231 -12.26 -15.39 7.18
CA GLY A 231 -12.44 -16.67 7.88
C GLY A 231 -13.36 -16.60 9.11
N GLN A 232 -13.82 -15.40 9.49
CA GLN A 232 -14.73 -15.21 10.63
C GLN A 232 -16.19 -15.47 10.25
N ASP A 233 -16.65 -14.90 9.12
CA ASP A 233 -17.97 -15.17 8.55
C ASP A 233 -17.83 -16.23 7.45
N PRO A 234 -18.48 -17.41 7.58
CA PRO A 234 -18.39 -18.48 6.59
C PRO A 234 -18.98 -18.10 5.21
N LYS A 235 -19.75 -17.01 5.10
CA LYS A 235 -20.25 -16.52 3.80
C LYS A 235 -19.18 -15.88 2.92
N TYR A 236 -18.08 -15.41 3.51
CA TYR A 236 -17.04 -14.68 2.80
C TYR A 236 -15.70 -15.39 2.92
N LYS A 237 -15.30 -16.07 1.85
CA LYS A 237 -14.08 -16.86 1.78
C LYS A 237 -12.92 -16.15 1.09
N ILE A 238 -13.17 -14.99 0.47
CA ILE A 238 -12.15 -14.19 -0.19
C ILE A 238 -12.06 -12.85 0.51
N ALA A 239 -10.85 -12.31 0.66
CA ALA A 239 -10.67 -10.95 1.16
C ALA A 239 -9.56 -10.19 0.43
N PHE A 240 -9.79 -8.89 0.25
CA PHE A 240 -8.80 -7.95 -0.26
C PHE A 240 -8.19 -7.17 0.90
N ASP A 241 -6.87 -7.03 0.87
CA ASP A 241 -6.14 -6.19 1.81
C ASP A 241 -4.81 -5.73 1.22
N ASP A 242 -4.13 -4.82 1.90
CA ASP A 242 -2.75 -4.45 1.54
C ASP A 242 -1.83 -5.68 1.71
N GLU A 243 -0.82 -5.81 0.84
CA GLU A 243 0.16 -6.91 0.91
C GLU A 243 0.77 -6.99 2.30
N ALA A 244 0.68 -8.17 2.91
CA ALA A 244 1.22 -8.45 4.22
C ALA A 244 0.73 -7.47 5.30
N SER A 245 -0.53 -7.02 5.26
CA SER A 245 -1.12 -6.16 6.30
C SER A 245 -0.99 -6.70 7.73
N PHE A 246 -0.92 -8.02 7.88
CA PHE A 246 -0.58 -8.71 9.12
C PHE A 246 0.84 -8.40 9.65
N ALA A 247 1.74 -7.82 8.84
CA ALA A 247 3.09 -7.47 9.25
C ALA A 247 3.12 -6.30 10.22
N TRP A 248 2.20 -5.34 10.09
CA TRP A 248 2.08 -4.16 10.96
C TRP A 248 0.79 -4.16 11.80
N THR A 249 0.01 -5.25 11.73
CA THR A 249 -1.11 -5.49 12.63
C THR A 249 -0.61 -6.37 13.75
N GLU A 250 -0.62 -5.89 14.99
CA GLU A 250 -0.22 -6.71 16.14
C GLU A 250 -1.25 -7.81 16.40
N SER A 251 -0.80 -9.06 16.50
CA SER A 251 -1.63 -10.17 16.96
C SER A 251 -2.02 -9.98 18.42
N LYS A 252 -3.32 -10.11 18.69
CA LYS A 252 -3.90 -10.07 20.04
C LYS A 252 -4.16 -11.45 20.62
N ASN A 253 -3.76 -12.52 19.91
CA ASN A 253 -3.97 -13.92 20.30
C ASN A 253 -5.43 -14.24 20.67
N ASP A 254 -6.39 -13.58 20.00
CA ASP A 254 -7.82 -13.68 20.30
C ASP A 254 -8.64 -14.29 19.17
N LYS A 255 -7.97 -14.77 18.11
CA LYS A 255 -8.55 -15.42 16.93
C LYS A 255 -9.56 -14.58 16.15
N LYS A 256 -9.55 -13.24 16.31
CA LYS A 256 -10.45 -12.34 15.56
C LYS A 256 -9.86 -11.84 14.24
N GLN A 257 -8.55 -11.95 14.07
CA GLN A 257 -7.83 -11.46 12.91
C GLN A 257 -7.05 -12.59 12.25
N TYR A 258 -7.15 -12.66 10.91
CA TYR A 258 -6.47 -13.63 10.07
C TYR A 258 -6.57 -15.06 10.63
N TYR A 259 -7.78 -15.45 11.02
CA TYR A 259 -8.09 -16.77 11.57
C TYR A 259 -9.36 -17.32 10.94
N SER A 260 -9.37 -18.63 10.66
CA SER A 260 -10.54 -19.33 10.12
C SER A 260 -11.26 -20.10 11.22
N ASN A 261 -12.54 -19.80 11.45
CA ASN A 261 -13.38 -20.51 12.43
C ASN A 261 -13.80 -21.92 11.98
N GLU A 262 -13.56 -22.27 10.72
CA GLU A 262 -13.86 -23.60 10.19
C GLU A 262 -12.91 -24.67 10.73
N LYS A 263 -13.44 -25.89 10.90
CA LYS A 263 -12.63 -27.05 11.28
C LYS A 263 -11.58 -27.31 10.21
N ASN A 264 -10.31 -27.39 10.62
CA ASN A 264 -9.14 -27.48 9.71
C ASN A 264 -9.04 -26.32 8.72
N GLY A 265 -9.72 -25.21 8.98
CA GLY A 265 -9.70 -24.03 8.13
C GLY A 265 -8.36 -23.31 8.22
N LYS A 266 -7.90 -22.78 7.09
CA LYS A 266 -6.68 -21.98 6.99
C LYS A 266 -6.93 -20.76 6.11
N ILE A 267 -6.05 -19.79 6.21
CA ILE A 267 -5.97 -18.66 5.29
C ILE A 267 -4.74 -18.85 4.41
N GLU A 268 -4.93 -18.69 3.11
CA GLU A 268 -3.86 -18.71 2.11
C GLU A 268 -3.89 -17.41 1.32
N ILE A 269 -2.72 -16.97 0.86
CA ILE A 269 -2.62 -15.81 -0.03
C ILE A 269 -2.67 -16.33 -1.46
N LEU A 270 -3.79 -16.08 -2.13
CA LEU A 270 -4.07 -16.59 -3.47
C LEU A 270 -3.18 -15.93 -4.52
N SER A 271 -3.11 -14.60 -4.51
CA SER A 271 -2.34 -13.78 -5.45
C SER A 271 -2.07 -12.41 -4.87
N LEU A 272 -0.93 -11.83 -5.22
CA LEU A 272 -0.71 -10.39 -5.06
C LEU A 272 -1.29 -9.63 -6.25
N THR A 273 -1.38 -8.31 -6.14
CA THR A 273 -1.79 -7.45 -7.24
C THR A 273 -0.61 -6.87 -8.01
N ASN A 274 -0.91 -6.20 -9.12
CA ASN A 274 -0.01 -5.22 -9.71
C ASN A 274 0.39 -4.18 -8.65
N PRO A 275 1.59 -3.59 -8.77
CA PRO A 275 2.09 -2.66 -7.77
C PRO A 275 1.39 -1.29 -7.86
N ALA A 276 1.21 -0.67 -6.71
CA ALA A 276 0.95 0.76 -6.59
C ALA A 276 2.19 1.41 -5.98
N SER A 277 2.54 2.62 -6.40
CA SER A 277 3.61 3.36 -5.73
C SER A 277 3.22 3.72 -4.32
N TYR A 278 4.21 3.73 -3.44
CA TYR A 278 4.07 4.32 -2.10
C TYR A 278 3.79 5.83 -2.20
N ASP A 279 3.41 6.42 -1.08
CA ASP A 279 2.89 7.79 -1.05
C ASP A 279 3.84 8.86 -1.60
N ILE A 280 3.24 9.93 -2.10
CA ILE A 280 3.89 11.06 -2.78
C ILE A 280 3.73 12.32 -1.95
N GLY A 281 4.84 12.99 -1.66
CA GLY A 281 4.85 14.35 -1.12
C GLY A 281 4.62 15.37 -2.23
N SER A 282 3.48 16.07 -2.13
CA SER A 282 2.99 17.02 -3.11
C SER A 282 2.92 18.42 -2.50
N PHE A 283 3.28 19.42 -3.29
CA PHE A 283 3.21 20.83 -2.92
C PHE A 283 2.09 21.52 -3.71
N ARG A 284 1.50 22.57 -3.12
CA ARG A 284 0.49 23.39 -3.80
C ARG A 284 1.06 24.04 -5.08
N PRO A 285 0.23 24.35 -6.09
CA PRO A 285 0.71 24.78 -7.42
C PRO A 285 1.63 26.01 -7.41
N SER A 286 1.33 26.99 -6.55
CA SER A 286 2.07 28.25 -6.44
C SER A 286 3.27 28.20 -5.47
N PHE A 287 3.58 27.03 -4.90
CA PHE A 287 4.67 26.92 -3.95
C PHE A 287 6.04 27.16 -4.61
N ASN A 288 6.97 27.80 -3.89
CA ASN A 288 8.29 28.09 -4.43
C ASN A 288 9.09 26.79 -4.65
N LYS A 289 9.48 26.52 -5.91
CA LYS A 289 10.16 25.26 -6.28
C LYS A 289 11.51 25.05 -5.60
N ILE A 290 12.27 26.13 -5.34
CA ILE A 290 13.56 26.03 -4.63
C ILE A 290 13.31 25.59 -3.19
N GLN A 291 12.29 26.15 -2.53
CA GLN A 291 11.90 25.72 -1.19
C GLN A 291 11.35 24.29 -1.18
N ALA A 292 10.53 23.90 -2.16
CA ALA A 292 10.02 22.52 -2.27
C ALA A 292 11.17 21.50 -2.40
N ASP A 293 12.18 21.83 -3.20
CA ASP A 293 13.37 21.00 -3.37
C ASP A 293 14.20 20.90 -2.08
N MET A 294 14.34 21.99 -1.34
CA MET A 294 15.02 21.97 -0.02
C MET A 294 14.23 21.18 1.03
N ILE A 295 12.89 21.28 1.04
CA ILE A 295 12.03 20.46 1.90
C ILE A 295 12.21 18.98 1.56
N THR A 296 12.17 18.64 0.27
CA THR A 296 12.38 17.28 -0.24
C THR A 296 13.74 16.74 0.20
N GLU A 297 14.81 17.50 0.01
CA GLU A 297 16.16 17.10 0.41
C GLU A 297 16.30 16.96 1.93
N ALA A 298 15.63 17.80 2.71
CA ALA A 298 15.60 17.68 4.16
C ALA A 298 15.00 16.34 4.63
N PHE A 299 13.90 15.87 4.01
CA PHE A 299 13.36 14.52 4.27
C PHE A 299 14.39 13.43 3.95
N VAL A 300 15.04 13.51 2.80
CA VAL A 300 16.07 12.56 2.37
C VAL A 300 17.23 12.51 3.36
N ASN A 301 17.73 13.67 3.80
CA ASN A 301 18.84 13.76 4.75
C ASN A 301 18.47 13.22 6.14
N LEU A 302 17.27 13.55 6.64
CA LEU A 302 16.80 13.07 7.93
C LEU A 302 16.68 11.54 7.96
N ALA A 303 16.15 10.92 6.91
CA ALA A 303 16.10 9.46 6.81
C ALA A 303 17.50 8.84 6.76
N LYS A 304 18.41 9.36 5.91
CA LYS A 304 19.79 8.87 5.79
C LYS A 304 20.57 8.97 7.09
N SER A 305 20.34 10.02 7.88
CA SER A 305 21.04 10.23 9.15
C SER A 305 20.36 9.54 10.35
N GLY A 306 19.26 8.80 10.15
CA GLY A 306 18.49 8.18 11.23
C GLY A 306 17.78 9.18 12.15
N ASN A 307 17.55 10.42 11.69
CA ASN A 307 16.91 11.48 12.46
C ASN A 307 15.44 11.72 12.04
N ASP A 308 14.89 10.84 11.20
CA ASP A 308 13.45 10.82 10.92
C ASP A 308 12.69 10.07 12.01
N SER A 309 12.03 10.84 12.88
CA SER A 309 11.23 10.31 13.98
C SER A 309 9.76 10.05 13.61
N TYR A 310 9.33 10.41 12.40
CA TYR A 310 7.94 10.26 11.96
C TYR A 310 7.80 9.11 10.95
N GLY A 311 8.56 9.15 9.86
CA GLY A 311 8.40 8.24 8.73
C GLY A 311 8.34 6.75 9.11
N PRO A 312 9.32 6.22 9.87
CA PRO A 312 9.34 4.79 10.22
C PRO A 312 8.10 4.32 10.98
N ASN A 313 7.42 5.20 11.72
CA ASN A 313 6.19 4.87 12.46
C ASN A 313 4.97 4.69 11.57
N VAL A 314 5.03 5.16 10.32
CA VAL A 314 3.97 5.04 9.31
C VAL A 314 4.42 4.25 8.08
N GLY A 315 5.58 3.59 8.16
CA GLY A 315 6.14 2.77 7.08
C GLY A 315 6.96 3.54 6.04
N TYR A 316 7.21 4.84 6.22
CA TYR A 316 8.15 5.60 5.38
C TYR A 316 9.57 5.44 5.92
N ASN A 317 10.30 4.49 5.36
CA ASN A 317 11.63 4.10 5.80
C ASN A 317 12.75 4.76 4.97
N GLY A 318 12.40 5.62 4.04
CA GLY A 318 13.31 6.38 3.19
C GLY A 318 12.55 7.29 2.25
N TYR A 319 13.29 8.15 1.56
CA TYR A 319 12.71 9.08 0.59
C TYR A 319 13.64 9.27 -0.60
N LYS A 320 13.07 9.62 -1.75
CA LYS A 320 13.81 10.09 -2.92
C LYS A 320 13.09 11.24 -3.61
N LYS A 321 13.85 12.09 -4.30
CA LYS A 321 13.29 13.12 -5.17
C LYS A 321 12.60 12.49 -6.38
N ILE A 322 11.44 13.02 -6.77
CA ILE A 322 10.74 12.58 -7.98
C ILE A 322 11.33 13.25 -9.21
N ASN A 323 11.58 12.45 -10.25
CA ASN A 323 11.89 12.97 -11.58
C ASN A 323 10.62 13.56 -12.22
N GLN A 324 10.58 14.88 -12.39
CA GLN A 324 9.41 15.58 -12.94
C GLN A 324 9.13 15.27 -14.41
N LYS A 325 10.15 14.86 -15.19
CA LYS A 325 9.99 14.55 -16.62
C LYS A 325 9.39 13.18 -16.84
N ASP A 326 9.80 12.22 -16.02
CA ASP A 326 9.33 10.84 -16.10
C ASP A 326 9.11 10.28 -14.68
N PRO A 327 7.97 10.63 -14.05
CA PRO A 327 7.69 10.20 -12.68
C PRO A 327 7.40 8.71 -12.61
N GLU A 328 8.23 7.96 -11.86
CA GLU A 328 8.10 6.51 -11.68
C GLU A 328 6.68 6.08 -11.28
N PHE A 329 6.05 6.81 -10.36
CA PHE A 329 4.72 6.46 -9.86
C PHE A 329 3.62 6.47 -10.93
N ARG A 330 3.75 7.37 -11.92
CA ARG A 330 2.83 7.41 -13.06
C ARG A 330 3.07 6.26 -14.03
N ARG A 331 4.33 5.84 -14.23
CA ARG A 331 4.65 4.66 -15.05
C ARG A 331 4.11 3.38 -14.42
N ILE A 332 4.34 3.20 -13.11
CA ILE A 332 3.83 2.04 -12.36
C ILE A 332 2.31 1.98 -12.48
N TYR A 333 1.60 3.09 -12.25
CA TYR A 333 0.14 3.10 -12.39
C TYR A 333 -0.34 2.77 -13.81
N ALA A 334 0.31 3.32 -14.84
CA ALA A 334 -0.05 3.07 -16.23
C ALA A 334 0.14 1.61 -16.65
N GLU A 335 1.16 0.92 -16.13
CA GLU A 335 1.39 -0.51 -16.38
C GLU A 335 0.49 -1.42 -15.53
N SER A 336 0.04 -0.91 -14.38
CA SER A 336 -0.84 -1.63 -13.45
C SER A 336 -2.31 -1.66 -13.86
N ASN A 337 -2.81 -0.62 -14.54
CA ASN A 337 -4.21 -0.42 -14.93
C ASN A 337 -4.64 -1.27 -16.13
#